data_AF-A0A378I110-F1
#
_entry.id   AF-A0A378I110-F1
#
_cell.length_a   1.000
_cell.length_b   1.000
_cell.length_c   1.000
_cell.angle_alpha   90.00
_cell.angle_beta   90.00
_cell.angle_gamma   90.00
#
_symmetry.space_group_name_H-M   'P 1'
#
loop_
_entity.id
_entity.type
_entity.pdbx_description
1 polymer ?
#
loop_
_entity_poly.entity_id
_entity_poly.type
_entity_poly.pdbx_seq_one_letter_code
_entity_poly.pdbx_strand_id
1 'polypeptide(L)'
;MNLVYDVLPTQAQEKVNFVILIPNTDKVNLYNFILREEDIPYNQQPSHYQFKTWSAWCSAHFSSYYFYIKYKDALLRCKQFLYDFGPLSTLDHAALYDHWVWEIRPHALNQESICWIGYDYSKSKTLSFFSYGTNIEIRLLEGNLKDEELVELAKFFSPIPSSNKILHENFYKLTYWSRHNNCMENALINRNEYKPPSSIWNLRWPMHNVSTCSKPEKSIKLLNLLNLDFILDSQITYGNKNQIEETQLVLFPKNGKKNQVAWFRIFNKASFPTRKPAISRLPNMSSFSGYSSFNLNVINPKGNIISSNIYIASFNNSYGPHDALWWDDENAYLLQLSAGTKNSIESFKEIFYQL
;
A
#
# COMPACT_ATOMS: atom_id res chain seq x y z
N MET A 1 -13.62 -15.56 -14.34
CA MET A 1 -12.34 -14.94 -13.94
C MET A 1 -11.62 -14.62 -15.23
N ASN A 2 -11.37 -13.35 -15.51
CA ASN A 2 -10.95 -12.90 -16.84
C ASN A 2 -9.42 -12.99 -16.95
N LEU A 3 -8.93 -14.21 -17.16
CA LEU A 3 -7.52 -14.49 -17.42
C LEU A 3 -7.30 -14.60 -18.93
N VAL A 4 -6.41 -13.78 -19.45
CA VAL A 4 -5.96 -13.80 -20.85
C VAL A 4 -4.51 -14.25 -20.86
N TYR A 5 -4.23 -15.30 -21.63
CA TYR A 5 -2.92 -15.93 -21.74
C TYR A 5 -2.15 -15.35 -22.94
N ASP A 6 -0.82 -15.49 -22.91
CA ASP A 6 0.12 -15.10 -23.96
C ASP A 6 0.08 -13.62 -24.36
N VAL A 7 -0.38 -12.76 -23.45
CA VAL A 7 -0.39 -11.30 -23.62
C VAL A 7 1.00 -10.75 -23.33
N LEU A 8 1.71 -10.25 -24.35
CA LEU A 8 3.07 -9.73 -24.19
C LEU A 8 3.11 -8.47 -23.28
N PRO A 9 4.25 -8.18 -22.60
CA PRO A 9 4.35 -7.04 -21.69
C PRO A 9 3.91 -5.70 -22.29
N THR A 10 4.23 -5.44 -23.57
CA THR A 10 3.83 -4.22 -24.28
C THR A 10 2.31 -4.13 -24.48
N GLN A 11 1.65 -5.24 -24.83
CA GLN A 11 0.20 -5.33 -25.00
C GLN A 11 -0.54 -5.27 -23.66
N ALA A 12 -0.01 -5.93 -22.63
CA ALA A 12 -0.55 -5.88 -21.28
C ALA A 12 -0.50 -4.46 -20.71
N GLN A 13 0.56 -3.70 -21.02
CA GLN A 13 0.75 -2.33 -20.54
C GLN A 13 -0.34 -1.35 -21.00
N GLU A 14 -0.97 -1.60 -22.15
CA GLU A 14 -2.10 -0.81 -22.68
C GLU A 14 -3.40 -1.05 -21.89
N LYS A 15 -3.49 -2.17 -21.16
CA LYS A 15 -4.69 -2.65 -20.46
C LYS A 15 -4.65 -2.51 -18.94
N VAL A 16 -3.47 -2.36 -18.34
CA VAL A 16 -3.31 -2.23 -16.88
C VAL A 16 -3.21 -0.77 -16.42
N ASN A 17 -3.41 -0.54 -15.13
CA ASN A 17 -3.31 0.76 -14.46
C ASN A 17 -1.99 0.99 -13.71
N PHE A 18 -1.02 0.10 -13.89
CA PHE A 18 0.30 0.15 -13.25
C PHE A 18 1.42 0.01 -14.28
N VAL A 19 2.65 0.32 -13.89
CA VAL A 19 3.83 0.20 -14.73
C VAL A 19 4.25 -1.26 -14.77
N ILE A 20 4.35 -1.86 -15.96
CA ILE A 20 4.91 -3.20 -16.09
C ILE A 20 6.44 -3.09 -16.09
N LEU A 21 7.05 -3.74 -15.11
CA LEU A 21 8.50 -3.90 -15.04
C LEU A 21 8.90 -5.30 -15.51
N ILE A 22 10.01 -5.43 -16.22
CA ILE A 22 10.61 -6.73 -16.55
C ILE A 22 12.09 -6.75 -16.16
N PRO A 23 12.68 -7.91 -15.85
CA PRO A 23 14.12 -8.00 -15.67
C PRO A 23 14.83 -7.74 -17.00
N ASN A 24 15.58 -6.64 -17.07
CA ASN A 24 16.37 -6.25 -18.23
C ASN A 24 17.76 -6.91 -18.17
N THR A 25 17.81 -8.22 -18.46
CA THR A 25 19.04 -9.02 -18.53
C THR A 25 18.82 -10.26 -19.39
N ASP A 26 19.89 -10.71 -20.04
CA ASP A 26 20.04 -12.00 -20.71
C ASP A 26 20.09 -13.20 -19.76
N LYS A 27 20.31 -12.98 -18.45
CA LYS A 27 20.37 -14.03 -17.41
C LYS A 27 19.03 -14.71 -17.12
N VAL A 28 17.91 -14.21 -17.65
CA VAL A 28 16.56 -14.73 -17.36
C VAL A 28 15.84 -15.17 -18.63
N ASN A 29 14.98 -16.18 -18.50
CA ASN A 29 13.99 -16.53 -19.51
C ASN A 29 12.59 -16.24 -18.97
N LEU A 30 11.85 -15.37 -19.66
CA LEU A 30 10.48 -14.98 -19.31
C LEU A 30 9.48 -15.73 -20.19
N TYR A 31 8.43 -16.30 -19.60
CA TYR A 31 7.40 -17.05 -20.33
C TYR A 31 6.07 -17.13 -19.57
N ASN A 32 5.05 -17.67 -20.23
CA ASN A 32 3.68 -17.80 -19.72
C ASN A 32 3.16 -16.46 -19.15
N PHE A 33 3.07 -15.46 -20.02
CA PHE A 33 2.53 -14.15 -19.67
C PHE A 33 0.99 -14.26 -19.52
N ILE A 34 0.47 -13.83 -18.38
CA ILE A 34 -0.96 -13.93 -18.05
C ILE A 34 -1.43 -12.57 -17.55
N LEU A 35 -2.37 -11.97 -18.25
CA LEU A 35 -3.09 -10.80 -17.81
C LEU A 35 -4.39 -11.23 -17.14
N ARG A 36 -4.55 -10.91 -15.85
CA ARG A 36 -5.89 -10.76 -15.28
C ARG A 36 -6.38 -9.38 -15.67
N GLU A 37 -7.33 -9.34 -16.61
CA GLU A 37 -7.98 -8.09 -16.98
C GLU A 37 -8.78 -7.56 -15.81
N GLU A 38 -8.88 -6.23 -15.75
CA GLU A 38 -9.79 -5.58 -14.82
C GLU A 38 -11.23 -5.86 -15.20
N ASP A 39 -12.10 -5.95 -14.21
CA ASP A 39 -13.52 -6.20 -14.40
C ASP A 39 -14.35 -5.17 -13.63
N ILE A 40 -15.55 -4.87 -14.12
CA ILE A 40 -16.50 -4.01 -13.42
C ILE A 40 -17.00 -4.72 -12.15
N PRO A 41 -17.23 -3.99 -11.03
CA PRO A 41 -17.83 -4.59 -9.85
C PRO A 41 -19.19 -5.24 -10.10
N TYR A 42 -19.32 -6.45 -9.58
CA TYR A 42 -20.54 -7.23 -9.64
C TYR A 42 -21.55 -6.76 -8.58
N ASN A 43 -22.78 -6.55 -9.03
CA ASN A 43 -23.92 -6.20 -8.18
C ASN A 43 -24.57 -7.40 -7.46
N GLN A 44 -24.15 -8.63 -7.77
CA GLN A 44 -24.78 -9.86 -7.31
C GLN A 44 -23.75 -10.82 -6.71
N GLN A 45 -24.13 -11.53 -5.64
CA GLN A 45 -23.29 -12.59 -5.06
C GLN A 45 -23.09 -13.72 -6.09
N PRO A 46 -21.85 -14.11 -6.42
CA PRO A 46 -21.64 -15.28 -7.26
C PRO A 46 -22.00 -16.54 -6.44
N SER A 47 -22.89 -17.36 -6.99
CA SER A 47 -23.49 -18.56 -6.35
C SER A 47 -22.51 -19.63 -5.86
N HIS A 48 -21.22 -19.54 -6.23
CA HIS A 48 -20.22 -20.58 -6.02
C HIS A 48 -19.19 -20.28 -4.89
N TYR A 49 -19.26 -19.13 -4.20
CA TYR A 49 -18.36 -18.84 -3.08
C TYR A 49 -19.02 -19.08 -1.71
N GLN A 50 -18.36 -19.85 -0.86
CA GLN A 50 -18.91 -20.42 0.40
C GLN A 50 -19.21 -19.42 1.53
N PHE A 51 -19.08 -18.11 1.32
CA PHE A 51 -19.29 -17.09 2.35
C PHE A 51 -20.61 -16.34 2.13
N LYS A 52 -21.59 -16.55 3.03
CA LYS A 52 -22.94 -15.96 2.92
C LYS A 52 -22.99 -14.42 3.06
N THR A 53 -21.94 -13.81 3.60
CA THR A 53 -21.84 -12.35 3.84
C THR A 53 -20.42 -11.88 3.55
N TRP A 54 -20.12 -11.55 2.29
CA TRP A 54 -18.91 -10.80 1.95
C TRP A 54 -19.11 -9.31 2.27
N SER A 55 -18.05 -8.66 2.75
CA SER A 55 -17.92 -7.21 2.55
C SER A 55 -17.63 -6.94 1.06
N ALA A 56 -18.03 -5.78 0.54
CA ALA A 56 -17.90 -5.45 -0.89
C ALA A 56 -16.45 -5.20 -1.37
N TRP A 57 -15.45 -5.69 -0.63
CA TRP A 57 -14.09 -5.91 -1.11
C TRP A 57 -14.01 -6.92 -2.27
N CYS A 58 -14.88 -7.93 -2.27
CA CYS A 58 -14.81 -9.02 -3.26
C CYS A 58 -15.91 -8.96 -4.34
N SER A 59 -16.44 -7.76 -4.60
CA SER A 59 -16.89 -7.38 -5.95
C SER A 59 -15.78 -6.68 -6.75
N ALA A 60 -14.67 -6.23 -6.12
CA ALA A 60 -13.59 -5.52 -6.80
C ALA A 60 -12.59 -6.49 -7.46
N HIS A 61 -12.43 -6.36 -8.78
CA HIS A 61 -11.61 -7.21 -9.64
C HIS A 61 -10.49 -6.40 -10.29
N PHE A 62 -9.52 -5.96 -9.49
CA PHE A 62 -8.33 -5.24 -9.94
C PHE A 62 -7.57 -5.99 -11.05
N SER A 63 -7.01 -5.25 -12.01
CA SER A 63 -6.04 -5.83 -12.95
C SER A 63 -4.80 -6.36 -12.23
N SER A 64 -4.20 -7.41 -12.78
CA SER A 64 -2.90 -7.90 -12.33
C SER A 64 -2.21 -8.67 -13.45
N TYR A 65 -0.89 -8.57 -13.53
CA TYR A 65 -0.09 -9.16 -14.59
C TYR A 65 0.92 -10.14 -14.02
N TYR A 66 1.01 -11.32 -14.61
CA TYR A 66 1.80 -12.43 -14.11
C TYR A 66 2.69 -12.97 -15.22
N PHE A 67 3.87 -13.44 -14.85
CA PHE A 67 4.72 -14.24 -15.74
C PHE A 67 5.68 -15.11 -14.94
N TYR A 68 6.24 -16.11 -15.61
CA TYR A 68 7.21 -17.01 -15.03
C TYR A 68 8.62 -16.55 -15.43
N ILE A 69 9.55 -16.70 -14.48
CA ILE A 69 10.97 -16.38 -14.63
C ILE A 69 11.74 -17.66 -14.38
N LYS A 70 12.49 -18.12 -15.38
CA LYS A 70 13.62 -19.04 -15.17
C LYS A 70 14.86 -18.21 -14.94
N TYR A 71 15.51 -18.40 -13.80
CA TYR A 71 16.75 -17.72 -13.41
C TYR A 71 17.63 -18.70 -12.65
N LYS A 72 18.83 -18.97 -13.16
CA LYS A 72 19.67 -20.11 -12.72
C LYS A 72 18.83 -21.40 -12.76
N ASP A 73 19.02 -22.32 -11.81
CA ASP A 73 18.26 -23.57 -11.69
C ASP A 73 16.92 -23.41 -10.94
N ALA A 74 16.31 -22.23 -10.99
CA ALA A 74 15.09 -21.90 -10.27
C ALA A 74 13.96 -21.38 -11.16
N LEU A 75 12.73 -21.72 -10.76
CA LEU A 75 11.50 -21.23 -11.35
C LEU A 75 10.81 -20.29 -10.36
N LEU A 76 10.49 -19.08 -10.81
CA LEU A 76 9.75 -18.09 -10.03
C LEU A 76 8.51 -17.61 -10.78
N ARG A 77 7.49 -17.20 -10.03
CA ARG A 77 6.32 -16.47 -10.54
C ARG A 77 6.44 -15.00 -10.13
N CYS A 78 6.49 -14.11 -11.12
CA CYS A 78 6.24 -12.69 -10.91
C CYS A 78 4.74 -12.39 -10.96
N LYS A 79 4.26 -11.51 -10.09
CA LYS A 79 2.95 -10.88 -10.12
C LYS A 79 3.13 -9.37 -9.92
N GLN A 80 2.41 -8.57 -10.69
CA GLN A 80 2.45 -7.11 -10.65
C GLN A 80 1.04 -6.52 -10.61
N PHE A 81 0.85 -5.47 -9.82
CA PHE A 81 -0.45 -4.82 -9.61
C PHE A 81 -0.32 -3.46 -8.89
N LEU A 82 -1.36 -2.62 -9.00
CA LEU A 82 -1.51 -1.40 -8.20
C LEU A 82 -2.19 -1.73 -6.86
N TYR A 83 -1.71 -1.14 -5.76
CA TYR A 83 -2.50 -0.99 -4.54
C TYR A 83 -3.15 0.40 -4.61
N ASP A 84 -4.48 0.42 -4.71
CA ASP A 84 -5.29 1.62 -4.84
C ASP A 84 -5.36 2.50 -3.58
N PHE A 85 -4.92 1.96 -2.44
CA PHE A 85 -5.17 2.51 -1.12
C PHE A 85 -3.90 2.63 -0.29
N GLY A 86 -3.99 3.44 0.76
CA GLY A 86 -2.99 3.54 1.79
C GLY A 86 -2.65 2.16 2.35
N PRO A 87 -1.35 1.84 2.52
CA PRO A 87 -0.88 0.68 3.23
C PRO A 87 -1.71 0.40 4.46
N LEU A 88 -2.15 -0.84 4.62
CA LEU A 88 -2.88 -1.27 5.80
C LEU A 88 -1.90 -1.53 6.96
N SER A 89 -1.17 -0.48 7.32
CA SER A 89 -0.08 -0.38 8.29
C SER A 89 1.16 -1.23 7.98
N THR A 90 2.33 -0.70 8.35
CA THR A 90 3.67 -1.32 8.56
C THR A 90 4.21 -2.56 7.77
N LEU A 91 3.44 -3.25 6.92
CA LEU A 91 3.71 -4.63 6.46
C LEU A 91 3.30 -4.90 4.99
N ASP A 92 3.02 -3.87 4.20
CA ASP A 92 2.43 -3.93 2.84
C ASP A 92 3.15 -4.85 1.81
N HIS A 93 4.34 -5.34 2.16
CA HIS A 93 5.22 -6.12 1.31
C HIS A 93 5.82 -7.36 1.99
N ALA A 94 5.36 -7.74 3.18
CA ALA A 94 6.03 -8.70 4.06
C ALA A 94 6.14 -10.17 3.57
N ALA A 95 5.67 -10.50 2.36
CA ALA A 95 5.20 -11.83 1.97
C ALA A 95 3.96 -12.23 2.79
N LEU A 96 2.78 -11.96 2.21
CA LEU A 96 1.58 -11.69 2.99
C LEU A 96 0.85 -12.97 3.46
N TYR A 97 0.32 -12.87 4.68
CA TYR A 97 -0.70 -13.74 5.31
C TYR A 97 -0.27 -15.01 6.07
N ASP A 98 0.86 -14.97 6.78
CA ASP A 98 0.91 -15.56 8.14
C ASP A 98 1.83 -14.75 9.08
N HIS A 99 1.29 -13.65 9.62
CA HIS A 99 2.03 -12.63 10.39
C HIS A 99 2.59 -13.11 11.73
N TRP A 100 2.36 -14.37 12.10
CA TRP A 100 2.56 -14.88 13.45
C TRP A 100 3.78 -15.79 13.60
N VAL A 101 4.50 -16.12 12.51
CA VAL A 101 5.53 -17.17 12.52
C VAL A 101 6.84 -16.84 11.75
N TRP A 102 6.85 -15.95 10.75
CA TRP A 102 7.96 -15.86 9.79
C TRP A 102 8.81 -14.57 9.86
N GLU A 103 10.14 -14.73 9.76
CA GLU A 103 11.14 -13.66 9.76
C GLU A 103 11.11 -12.87 8.45
N ILE A 104 10.69 -11.60 8.52
CA ILE A 104 10.60 -10.69 7.38
C ILE A 104 11.87 -9.84 7.33
N ARG A 105 12.64 -9.91 6.23
CA ARG A 105 13.94 -9.22 6.10
C ARG A 105 13.91 -8.11 5.05
N PRO A 106 14.23 -6.85 5.41
CA PRO A 106 14.42 -5.77 4.45
C PRO A 106 15.83 -5.82 3.83
N HIS A 107 15.92 -5.68 2.52
CA HIS A 107 17.19 -5.58 1.78
C HIS A 107 17.18 -4.36 0.86
N ALA A 108 18.27 -3.59 0.84
CA ALA A 108 18.41 -2.48 -0.09
C ALA A 108 18.47 -2.99 -1.55
N LEU A 109 17.52 -2.54 -2.38
CA LEU A 109 17.47 -2.91 -3.78
C LEU A 109 18.37 -2.01 -4.62
N ASN A 110 18.28 -0.69 -4.39
CA ASN A 110 19.09 0.33 -5.06
C ASN A 110 19.34 1.50 -4.08
N GLN A 111 19.51 2.74 -4.55
CA GLN A 111 19.71 3.92 -3.70
C GLN A 111 18.41 4.54 -3.17
N GLU A 112 17.24 4.06 -3.59
CA GLU A 112 15.91 4.62 -3.30
C GLU A 112 14.97 3.55 -2.71
N SER A 113 14.85 2.40 -3.39
CA SER A 113 13.95 1.30 -3.05
C SER A 113 14.62 0.23 -2.19
N ILE A 114 13.81 -0.41 -1.33
CA ILE A 114 14.14 -1.69 -0.71
C ILE A 114 13.25 -2.80 -1.27
N CYS A 115 13.60 -4.04 -0.99
CA CYS A 115 12.74 -5.21 -1.11
C CYS A 115 12.64 -5.95 0.22
N TRP A 116 11.63 -6.79 0.33
CA TRP A 116 11.32 -7.60 1.50
C TRP A 116 11.38 -9.07 1.13
N ILE A 117 12.13 -9.87 1.89
CA ILE A 117 12.17 -11.32 1.74
C ILE A 117 11.46 -11.96 2.92
N GLY A 118 10.60 -12.94 2.63
CA GLY A 118 9.82 -13.70 3.59
C GLY A 118 9.20 -14.94 2.95
N TYR A 119 8.06 -15.39 3.47
CA TYR A 119 7.31 -16.55 2.97
C TYR A 119 5.83 -16.19 2.81
N ASP A 120 5.21 -16.61 1.71
CA ASP A 120 3.78 -16.39 1.51
C ASP A 120 2.90 -17.35 2.35
N TYR A 121 1.58 -17.16 2.31
CA TYR A 121 0.59 -18.02 2.99
C TYR A 121 0.70 -19.52 2.68
N SER A 122 1.38 -19.90 1.59
CA SER A 122 1.67 -21.29 1.20
C SER A 122 3.13 -21.68 1.44
N LYS A 123 3.80 -20.98 2.37
CA LYS A 123 5.17 -21.19 2.85
C LYS A 123 6.22 -21.16 1.72
N SER A 124 5.91 -20.50 0.61
CA SER A 124 6.84 -20.35 -0.52
C SER A 124 7.68 -19.09 -0.34
N LYS A 125 9.01 -19.25 -0.46
CA LYS A 125 9.95 -18.13 -0.33
C LYS A 125 9.61 -17.04 -1.35
N THR A 126 9.43 -15.82 -0.88
CA THR A 126 8.89 -14.71 -1.66
C THR A 126 9.70 -13.46 -1.40
N LEU A 127 10.03 -12.74 -2.47
CA LEU A 127 10.54 -11.38 -2.43
C LEU A 127 9.44 -10.43 -2.91
N SER A 128 9.22 -9.29 -2.26
CA SER A 128 8.34 -8.25 -2.80
C SER A 128 8.88 -6.83 -2.61
N PHE A 129 8.50 -5.93 -3.50
CA PHE A 129 8.96 -4.53 -3.51
C PHE A 129 7.98 -3.62 -4.26
N PHE A 130 8.11 -2.32 -4.01
CA PHE A 130 7.41 -1.26 -4.71
C PHE A 130 8.39 -0.48 -5.59
N SER A 131 8.03 -0.27 -6.86
CA SER A 131 8.82 0.53 -7.78
C SER A 131 7.94 1.12 -8.89
N TYR A 132 8.19 2.38 -9.26
CA TYR A 132 7.44 3.12 -10.28
C TYR A 132 5.91 3.02 -10.15
N GLY A 133 5.37 3.11 -8.93
CA GLY A 133 3.93 3.03 -8.66
C GLY A 133 3.37 1.62 -8.64
N THR A 134 4.21 0.58 -8.72
CA THR A 134 3.79 -0.81 -8.93
C THR A 134 4.32 -1.72 -7.83
N ASN A 135 3.46 -2.60 -7.34
CA ASN A 135 3.83 -3.67 -6.41
C ASN A 135 4.27 -4.90 -7.22
N ILE A 136 5.41 -5.47 -6.86
CA ILE A 136 5.98 -6.64 -7.51
C ILE A 136 6.15 -7.72 -6.45
N GLU A 137 5.50 -8.87 -6.67
CA GLU A 137 5.68 -10.09 -5.88
C GLU A 137 6.42 -11.12 -6.73
N ILE A 138 7.57 -11.61 -6.26
CA ILE A 138 8.36 -12.67 -6.88
C ILE A 138 8.36 -13.87 -5.93
N ARG A 139 7.62 -14.91 -6.29
CA ARG A 139 7.51 -16.15 -5.52
C ARG A 139 8.37 -17.24 -6.14
N LEU A 140 9.23 -17.88 -5.33
CA LEU A 140 9.94 -19.10 -5.72
C LEU A 140 8.95 -20.28 -5.79
N LEU A 141 8.96 -21.01 -6.91
CA LEU A 141 8.13 -22.20 -7.14
C LEU A 141 8.98 -23.48 -7.10
N GLU A 142 10.14 -23.46 -7.76
CA GLU A 142 11.07 -24.59 -7.84
C GLU A 142 12.52 -24.10 -7.75
N GLY A 143 13.43 -24.98 -7.32
CA GLY A 143 14.84 -24.64 -7.07
C GLY A 143 15.08 -24.03 -5.68
N ASN A 144 16.29 -23.53 -5.44
CA ASN A 144 16.70 -22.96 -4.15
C ASN A 144 17.64 -21.77 -4.38
N LEU A 145 17.09 -20.55 -4.34
CA LEU A 145 17.87 -19.31 -4.43
C LEU A 145 18.13 -18.71 -3.05
N LYS A 146 19.37 -18.27 -2.83
CA LYS A 146 19.74 -17.48 -1.65
C LYS A 146 19.13 -16.08 -1.72
N ASP A 147 19.10 -15.39 -0.59
CA ASP A 147 18.52 -14.04 -0.49
C ASP A 147 19.26 -13.05 -1.39
N GLU A 148 20.59 -13.15 -1.46
CA GLU A 148 21.43 -12.31 -2.31
C GLU A 148 21.12 -12.48 -3.80
N GLU A 149 20.72 -13.68 -4.21
CA GLU A 149 20.39 -14.02 -5.60
C GLU A 149 18.99 -13.55 -5.98
N LEU A 150 18.04 -13.57 -5.04
CA LEU A 150 16.73 -12.92 -5.20
C LEU A 150 16.88 -11.39 -5.30
N VAL A 151 17.75 -10.80 -4.47
CA VAL A 151 18.09 -9.37 -4.54
C VAL A 151 18.81 -9.02 -5.85
N GLU A 152 19.70 -9.88 -6.36
CA GLU A 152 20.33 -9.73 -7.68
C GLU A 152 19.26 -9.73 -8.78
N LEU A 153 18.35 -10.71 -8.79
CA LEU A 153 17.26 -10.80 -9.76
C LEU A 153 16.36 -9.55 -9.74
N ALA A 154 15.97 -9.10 -8.55
CA ALA A 154 15.10 -7.93 -8.38
C ALA A 154 15.75 -6.64 -8.91
N LYS A 155 17.09 -6.50 -8.88
CA LYS A 155 17.82 -5.33 -9.39
C LYS A 155 17.72 -5.15 -10.91
N PHE A 156 17.43 -6.21 -11.66
CA PHE A 156 17.25 -6.11 -13.11
C PHE A 156 15.88 -5.53 -13.51
N PHE A 157 14.91 -5.43 -12.60
CA PHE A 157 13.57 -4.94 -12.95
C PHE A 157 13.59 -3.45 -13.34
N SER A 158 13.12 -3.16 -14.55
CA SER A 158 12.94 -1.81 -15.07
C SER A 158 11.62 -1.66 -15.84
N PRO A 159 10.99 -0.47 -15.86
CA PRO A 159 9.82 -0.19 -16.69
C PRO A 159 10.07 -0.49 -18.16
N ILE A 160 9.06 -0.99 -18.87
CA ILE A 160 9.13 -1.11 -20.34
C ILE A 160 8.86 0.24 -21.02
N PRO A 161 9.31 0.47 -22.28
CA PRO A 161 9.16 1.77 -22.94
C PRO A 161 7.72 2.28 -23.06
N SER A 162 6.72 1.41 -23.18
CA SER A 162 5.30 1.78 -23.27
C SER A 162 4.69 2.26 -21.95
N SER A 163 5.38 2.11 -20.80
CA SER A 163 4.90 2.55 -19.49
C SER A 163 4.82 4.07 -19.30
N ASN A 164 5.39 4.86 -20.22
CA ASN A 164 5.58 6.30 -20.06
C ASN A 164 4.29 7.08 -19.75
N LYS A 165 3.15 6.66 -20.30
CA LYS A 165 1.83 7.27 -20.04
C LYS A 165 1.42 7.11 -18.58
N ILE A 166 1.55 5.91 -18.00
CA ILE A 166 1.13 5.59 -16.63
C ILE A 166 2.07 6.21 -15.60
N LEU A 167 3.38 6.24 -15.90
CA LEU A 167 4.39 6.91 -15.08
C LEU A 167 3.99 8.36 -14.74
N HIS A 168 3.50 9.11 -15.73
CA HIS A 168 3.15 10.53 -15.60
C HIS A 168 1.68 10.78 -15.21
N GLU A 169 0.84 9.76 -15.13
CA GLU A 169 -0.57 9.92 -14.77
C GLU A 169 -0.75 10.12 -13.26
N ASN A 170 -1.71 10.96 -12.85
CA ASN A 170 -2.02 11.13 -11.42
C ASN A 170 -2.62 9.84 -10.83
N PHE A 171 -2.23 9.49 -9.61
CA PHE A 171 -2.62 8.23 -8.97
C PHE A 171 -4.14 8.06 -8.88
N TYR A 172 -4.90 9.12 -8.60
CA TYR A 172 -6.37 9.04 -8.51
C TYR A 172 -6.98 8.42 -9.77
N LYS A 173 -6.52 8.80 -10.97
CA LYS A 173 -7.00 8.24 -12.25
C LYS A 173 -6.59 6.79 -12.47
N LEU A 174 -5.51 6.33 -11.83
CA LEU A 174 -5.07 4.95 -11.91
C LEU A 174 -5.92 4.05 -11.00
N THR A 175 -6.47 4.57 -9.89
CA THR A 175 -7.34 3.79 -9.02
C THR A 175 -8.54 3.18 -9.77
N TYR A 176 -8.82 1.92 -9.47
CA TYR A 176 -10.04 1.19 -9.83
C TYR A 176 -11.29 2.02 -9.54
N TRP A 177 -11.36 2.67 -8.39
CA TRP A 177 -12.56 3.40 -7.93
C TRP A 177 -12.81 4.71 -8.68
N SER A 178 -11.76 5.37 -9.17
CA SER A 178 -11.93 6.49 -10.10
C SER A 178 -12.28 6.03 -11.52
N ARG A 179 -11.90 4.81 -11.92
CA ARG A 179 -12.19 4.25 -13.26
C ARG A 179 -13.53 3.52 -13.33
N HIS A 180 -14.03 3.05 -12.18
CA HIS A 180 -15.35 2.44 -11.98
C HIS A 180 -16.15 3.24 -10.94
N ASN A 181 -16.46 4.49 -11.26
CA ASN A 181 -17.19 5.41 -10.39
C ASN A 181 -18.61 4.94 -10.03
N ASN A 182 -19.28 4.19 -10.91
CA ASN A 182 -20.63 3.64 -10.71
C ASN A 182 -20.73 2.67 -9.51
N CYS A 183 -19.62 2.27 -8.89
CA CYS A 183 -19.62 1.28 -7.81
C CYS A 183 -20.11 1.84 -6.47
N MET A 184 -20.14 3.16 -6.33
CA MET A 184 -20.75 3.85 -5.19
C MET A 184 -22.27 3.67 -5.10
N GLU A 185 -22.96 3.62 -6.23
CA GLU A 185 -24.42 3.44 -6.27
C GLU A 185 -24.82 1.97 -6.07
N ASN A 186 -23.91 1.05 -6.38
CA ASN A 186 -24.17 -0.38 -6.45
C ASN A 186 -23.74 -1.18 -5.19
N ALA A 187 -23.04 -0.54 -4.24
CA ALA A 187 -22.72 -1.15 -2.97
C ALA A 187 -23.97 -1.26 -2.08
N LEU A 188 -24.61 -2.44 -2.06
CA LEU A 188 -25.75 -2.80 -1.19
C LEU A 188 -25.32 -2.89 0.30
N ILE A 189 -24.89 -1.76 0.86
CA ILE A 189 -24.52 -1.62 2.25
C ILE A 189 -25.70 -1.01 2.98
N ASN A 190 -26.38 -1.84 3.77
CA ASN A 190 -27.35 -1.34 4.73
C ASN A 190 -26.62 -0.50 5.80
N ARG A 191 -26.63 0.82 5.61
CA ARG A 191 -25.93 1.79 6.47
C ARG A 191 -26.37 1.72 7.94
N ASN A 192 -27.55 1.18 8.22
CA ASN A 192 -28.08 1.01 9.58
C ASN A 192 -27.53 -0.24 10.29
N GLU A 193 -27.05 -1.24 9.54
CA GLU A 193 -26.50 -2.50 10.06
C GLU A 193 -24.97 -2.52 9.98
N TYR A 194 -24.38 -1.73 9.08
CA TYR A 194 -22.94 -1.63 8.92
C TYR A 194 -22.29 -1.02 10.17
N LYS A 195 -21.49 -1.83 10.87
CA LYS A 195 -20.68 -1.39 12.02
C LYS A 195 -19.26 -1.11 11.55
N PRO A 196 -18.76 0.14 11.62
CA PRO A 196 -17.38 0.44 11.27
C PRO A 196 -16.40 -0.28 12.22
N PRO A 197 -15.16 -0.54 11.79
CA PRO A 197 -14.21 -1.29 12.59
C PRO A 197 -13.81 -0.54 13.87
N SER A 198 -13.57 -1.29 14.95
CA SER A 198 -13.47 -0.73 16.31
C SER A 198 -12.06 -0.35 16.79
N SER A 199 -11.05 -0.31 15.91
CA SER A 199 -9.68 0.11 16.28
C SER A 199 -8.89 0.65 15.10
N ILE A 200 -7.85 1.47 15.40
CA ILE A 200 -6.95 2.04 14.39
C ILE A 200 -6.27 0.96 13.52
N TRP A 201 -5.88 -0.16 14.14
CA TRP A 201 -5.28 -1.34 13.50
C TRP A 201 -6.28 -2.14 12.65
N ASN A 202 -7.58 -1.89 12.83
CA ASN A 202 -8.66 -2.48 12.05
C ASN A 202 -9.35 -1.47 11.11
N LEU A 203 -8.77 -0.30 10.81
CA LEU A 203 -9.30 0.70 9.85
C LEU A 203 -9.30 0.24 8.38
N ARG A 204 -9.62 -1.04 8.16
CA ARG A 204 -10.13 -1.65 6.95
C ARG A 204 -11.54 -1.11 6.68
N TRP A 205 -11.64 0.20 6.44
CA TRP A 205 -12.84 0.79 5.90
C TRP A 205 -13.19 0.05 4.59
N PRO A 206 -14.42 -0.45 4.44
CA PRO A 206 -14.87 -0.95 3.16
C PRO A 206 -15.11 0.28 2.27
N MET A 207 -14.55 0.26 1.06
CA MET A 207 -14.18 1.44 0.27
C MET A 207 -15.37 2.13 -0.45
N HIS A 208 -16.52 2.20 0.20
CA HIS A 208 -17.80 2.54 -0.43
C HIS A 208 -18.35 3.93 -0.02
N ASN A 209 -17.56 4.67 0.77
CA ASN A 209 -17.82 6.06 1.13
C ASN A 209 -16.94 7.05 0.34
N VAL A 210 -16.25 6.65 -0.73
CA VAL A 210 -15.33 7.51 -1.52
C VAL A 210 -16.10 8.59 -2.29
N SER A 211 -16.47 9.69 -1.63
CA SER A 211 -17.30 10.75 -2.21
C SER A 211 -16.69 11.34 -3.49
N THR A 212 -15.37 11.50 -3.52
CA THR A 212 -14.62 12.08 -4.66
C THR A 212 -13.17 11.61 -4.70
N CYS A 213 -12.68 11.26 -5.89
CA CYS A 213 -11.26 11.15 -6.22
C CYS A 213 -10.89 12.30 -7.16
N SER A 214 -9.85 13.08 -6.83
CA SER A 214 -9.51 14.29 -7.58
C SER A 214 -8.04 14.64 -7.53
N LYS A 215 -7.67 15.68 -8.29
CA LYS A 215 -6.48 16.47 -7.97
C LYS A 215 -6.66 17.12 -6.59
N PRO A 216 -5.57 17.30 -5.84
CA PRO A 216 -5.58 17.86 -4.49
C PRO A 216 -5.94 19.35 -4.49
N GLU A 217 -6.72 19.76 -3.49
CA GLU A 217 -6.94 21.17 -3.20
C GLU A 217 -5.71 21.77 -2.50
N LYS A 218 -5.33 23.02 -2.86
CA LYS A 218 -4.05 23.62 -2.46
C LYS A 218 -3.92 23.98 -0.97
N SER A 219 -4.96 23.77 -0.16
CA SER A 219 -5.11 24.40 1.16
C SER A 219 -5.16 23.41 2.33
N ILE A 220 -4.10 22.63 2.51
CA ILE A 220 -3.92 21.78 3.71
C ILE A 220 -2.76 22.35 4.51
N LYS A 221 -3.08 23.32 5.38
CA LYS A 221 -2.12 24.12 6.16
C LYS A 221 -1.11 23.25 6.93
N LEU A 222 -1.58 22.16 7.53
CA LEU A 222 -0.75 21.26 8.34
C LEU A 222 0.31 20.51 7.52
N LEU A 223 0.04 20.20 6.25
CA LEU A 223 1.01 19.53 5.38
C LEU A 223 2.26 20.41 5.14
N ASN A 224 2.09 21.74 5.12
CA ASN A 224 3.19 22.69 4.99
C ASN A 224 4.07 22.80 6.25
N LEU A 225 3.63 22.24 7.38
CA LEU A 225 4.41 22.15 8.63
C LEU A 225 5.17 20.82 8.74
N LEU A 226 4.96 19.89 7.81
CA LEU A 226 5.70 18.64 7.74
C LEU A 226 6.90 18.81 6.81
N ASN A 227 8.10 18.49 7.29
CA ASN A 227 9.33 18.53 6.49
C ASN A 227 9.42 17.34 5.52
N LEU A 228 8.53 17.29 4.53
CA LEU A 228 8.41 16.21 3.56
C LEU A 228 9.03 16.56 2.21
N ASP A 229 9.91 15.71 1.70
CA ASP A 229 10.43 15.80 0.32
C ASP A 229 9.50 15.13 -0.72
N PHE A 230 8.21 15.46 -0.62
CA PHE A 230 7.15 14.87 -1.42
C PHE A 230 6.33 15.94 -2.17
N ILE A 231 5.75 15.56 -3.30
CA ILE A 231 4.77 16.33 -4.07
C ILE A 231 3.41 15.69 -3.87
N LEU A 232 2.44 16.52 -3.51
CA LEU A 232 1.04 16.17 -3.39
C LEU A 232 0.44 15.90 -4.79
N ASP A 233 0.04 14.67 -5.07
CA ASP A 233 -0.38 14.21 -6.41
C ASP A 233 -1.90 14.03 -6.52
N SER A 234 -2.51 13.42 -5.51
CA SER A 234 -3.91 12.96 -5.56
C SER A 234 -4.61 13.16 -4.22
N GLN A 235 -5.93 13.35 -4.26
CA GLN A 235 -6.80 13.43 -3.10
C GLN A 235 -7.98 12.47 -3.25
N ILE A 236 -8.30 11.77 -2.17
CA ILE A 236 -9.43 10.86 -2.03
C ILE A 236 -10.21 11.34 -0.80
N THR A 237 -11.46 11.76 -0.96
CA THR A 237 -12.30 12.23 0.14
C THR A 237 -13.38 11.19 0.41
N TYR A 238 -13.59 10.87 1.68
CA TYR A 238 -14.59 9.91 2.16
C TYR A 238 -15.68 10.60 2.97
N GLY A 239 -16.89 10.03 2.91
CA GLY A 239 -18.09 10.52 3.57
C GLY A 239 -19.11 10.97 2.55
N ASN A 240 -19.73 12.13 2.78
CA ASN A 240 -20.69 12.73 1.85
C ASN A 240 -20.58 14.26 1.85
N LYS A 241 -21.28 14.94 0.94
CA LYS A 241 -21.21 16.41 0.75
C LYS A 241 -21.54 17.21 2.02
N ASN A 242 -22.29 16.66 2.96
CA ASN A 242 -22.69 17.33 4.20
C ASN A 242 -21.78 16.96 5.39
N GLN A 243 -21.01 15.88 5.27
CA GLN A 243 -20.13 15.36 6.33
C GLN A 243 -18.96 14.61 5.70
N ILE A 244 -17.80 15.28 5.67
CA ILE A 244 -16.52 14.65 5.32
C ILE A 244 -16.05 13.86 6.54
N GLU A 245 -15.83 12.56 6.35
CA GLU A 245 -15.36 11.62 7.37
C GLU A 245 -13.83 11.54 7.38
N GLU A 246 -13.22 11.48 6.19
CA GLU A 246 -11.78 11.40 5.98
C GLU A 246 -11.37 12.13 4.69
N THR A 247 -10.19 12.75 4.67
CA THR A 247 -9.49 13.13 3.43
C THR A 247 -8.10 12.50 3.42
N GLN A 248 -7.85 11.67 2.41
CA GLN A 248 -6.61 10.95 2.18
C GLN A 248 -5.86 11.58 1.00
N LEU A 249 -4.65 12.03 1.27
CA LEU A 249 -3.73 12.56 0.27
C LEU A 249 -2.73 11.48 -0.12
N VAL A 250 -2.38 11.44 -1.41
CA VAL A 250 -1.32 10.60 -1.96
C VAL A 250 -0.20 11.51 -2.43
N LEU A 251 1.02 11.22 -1.98
CA LEU A 251 2.20 11.99 -2.32
C LEU A 251 3.33 11.07 -2.82
N PHE A 252 4.12 11.57 -3.77
CA PHE A 252 5.30 10.90 -4.33
C PHE A 252 6.56 11.77 -4.14
N PRO A 253 7.78 11.19 -4.14
CA PRO A 253 9.02 11.95 -3.99
C PRO A 253 9.19 13.06 -5.05
N LYS A 254 9.82 14.19 -4.69
CA LYS A 254 10.02 15.32 -5.62
C LYS A 254 10.86 15.01 -6.85
N ASN A 255 11.64 13.92 -6.82
CA ASN A 255 12.43 13.45 -7.97
C ASN A 255 11.59 12.84 -9.11
N GLY A 256 10.25 12.76 -8.96
CA GLY A 256 9.32 12.21 -9.96
C GLY A 256 9.31 10.68 -10.06
N LYS A 257 10.23 9.98 -9.38
CA LYS A 257 10.26 8.52 -9.34
C LYS A 257 9.28 8.04 -8.27
N LYS A 258 8.22 7.36 -8.71
CA LYS A 258 7.20 6.73 -7.85
C LYS A 258 7.73 5.46 -7.15
N ASN A 259 8.95 5.51 -6.60
CA ASN A 259 9.64 4.41 -5.91
C ASN A 259 9.36 4.38 -4.40
N GLN A 260 8.74 5.43 -3.87
CA GLN A 260 8.22 5.52 -2.52
C GLN A 260 6.87 6.25 -2.61
N VAL A 261 6.03 6.08 -1.60
CA VAL A 261 4.72 6.70 -1.49
C VAL A 261 4.49 7.14 -0.06
N ALA A 262 3.95 8.36 0.11
CA ALA A 262 3.43 8.83 1.38
C ALA A 262 1.92 8.99 1.29
N TRP A 263 1.22 8.59 2.36
CA TRP A 263 -0.21 8.82 2.53
C TRP A 263 -0.42 9.71 3.75
N PHE A 264 -1.08 10.84 3.55
CA PHE A 264 -1.43 11.75 4.63
C PHE A 264 -2.94 11.80 4.77
N ARG A 265 -3.46 11.24 5.86
CA ARG A 265 -4.89 11.03 6.10
C ARG A 265 -5.36 11.94 7.23
N ILE A 266 -6.42 12.68 6.97
CA ILE A 266 -7.07 13.62 7.89
C ILE A 266 -8.44 13.03 8.21
N PHE A 267 -8.66 12.64 9.47
CA PHE A 267 -9.94 12.11 9.94
C PHE A 267 -10.67 13.16 10.75
N ASN A 268 -11.92 13.44 10.39
CA ASN A 268 -12.80 14.30 11.16
C ASN A 268 -13.14 13.61 12.49
N LYS A 269 -12.75 14.19 13.63
CA LYS A 269 -12.87 13.59 14.96
C LYS A 269 -14.32 13.37 15.41
N ALA A 270 -15.28 14.12 14.87
CA ALA A 270 -16.70 13.88 15.11
C ALA A 270 -17.22 12.63 14.36
N SER A 271 -16.58 12.26 13.25
CA SER A 271 -16.89 11.07 12.44
C SER A 271 -16.00 9.87 12.78
N PHE A 272 -14.85 10.11 13.41
CA PHE A 272 -13.82 9.12 13.72
C PHE A 272 -13.94 8.68 15.19
N PRO A 273 -14.50 7.49 15.49
CA PRO A 273 -14.69 7.04 16.85
C PRO A 273 -13.35 6.56 17.45
N THR A 274 -12.50 7.51 17.87
CA THR A 274 -11.46 7.28 18.88
C THR A 274 -12.12 7.02 20.23
N ARG A 275 -12.82 5.88 20.34
CA ARG A 275 -12.94 5.20 21.61
C ARG A 275 -11.50 4.93 22.05
N LYS A 276 -11.02 5.74 23.00
CA LYS A 276 -9.74 5.55 23.70
C LYS A 276 -9.65 4.05 24.01
N PRO A 277 -8.74 3.30 23.36
CA PRO A 277 -8.76 1.85 23.47
C PRO A 277 -8.68 1.50 24.95
N ALA A 278 -9.57 0.62 25.40
CA ALA A 278 -9.49 0.10 26.76
C ALA A 278 -8.05 -0.37 27.00
N ILE A 279 -7.47 -0.10 28.17
CA ILE A 279 -6.05 -0.40 28.41
C ILE A 279 -5.75 -1.89 28.21
N SER A 280 -6.75 -2.75 28.45
CA SER A 280 -6.74 -4.20 28.16
C SER A 280 -6.78 -4.60 26.67
N ARG A 281 -6.97 -3.65 25.75
CA ARG A 281 -6.96 -3.82 24.28
C ARG A 281 -5.83 -3.08 23.58
N LEU A 282 -5.08 -2.24 24.30
CA LEU A 282 -3.76 -1.85 23.82
C LEU A 282 -2.89 -3.12 23.86
N PRO A 283 -2.15 -3.44 22.78
CA PRO A 283 -1.22 -4.56 22.83
C PRO A 283 -0.20 -4.30 23.93
N ASN A 284 0.03 -5.29 24.79
CA ASN A 284 1.10 -5.21 25.77
C ASN A 284 2.41 -5.12 25.00
N MET A 285 3.17 -4.03 25.13
CA MET A 285 4.40 -3.85 24.35
C MET A 285 5.46 -4.91 24.68
N SER A 286 5.32 -5.60 25.81
CA SER A 286 6.10 -6.75 26.24
C SER A 286 5.59 -8.12 25.74
N SER A 287 4.42 -8.18 25.08
CA SER A 287 3.83 -9.43 24.57
C SER A 287 3.78 -9.53 23.05
N PHE A 288 4.26 -8.51 22.31
CA PHE A 288 4.68 -8.73 20.94
C PHE A 288 5.88 -9.69 20.99
N SER A 289 5.76 -10.80 20.27
CA SER A 289 6.71 -11.91 20.34
C SER A 289 8.14 -11.43 20.05
N GLY A 290 9.13 -12.09 20.67
CA GLY A 290 10.57 -11.81 20.50
C GLY A 290 11.13 -12.05 19.09
N TYR A 291 10.25 -12.12 18.09
CA TYR A 291 10.52 -12.25 16.66
C TYR A 291 10.14 -11.00 15.86
N SER A 292 9.55 -9.98 16.50
CA SER A 292 9.01 -8.80 15.81
C SER A 292 9.70 -7.50 16.26
N SER A 293 10.49 -6.90 15.36
CA SER A 293 11.34 -5.74 15.60
C SER A 293 10.59 -4.40 15.73
N PHE A 294 9.30 -4.43 16.07
CA PHE A 294 8.45 -3.24 16.13
C PHE A 294 8.88 -2.26 17.23
N ASN A 295 8.96 -0.98 16.89
CA ASN A 295 9.27 0.09 17.83
C ASN A 295 8.12 1.09 17.87
N LEU A 296 7.79 1.57 19.07
CA LEU A 296 6.92 2.73 19.27
C LEU A 296 7.76 3.88 19.81
N ASN A 297 7.89 4.94 19.01
CA ASN A 297 8.51 6.20 19.41
C ASN A 297 7.41 7.22 19.72
N VAL A 298 7.67 8.11 20.67
CA VAL A 298 6.75 9.20 21.04
C VAL A 298 7.52 10.52 20.98
N ILE A 299 7.05 11.45 20.15
CA ILE A 299 7.57 12.83 20.10
C ILE A 299 6.58 13.72 20.86
N ASN A 300 7.09 14.56 21.75
CA ASN A 300 6.32 15.66 22.33
C ASN A 300 6.46 16.86 21.38
N PRO A 301 5.37 17.43 20.84
CA PRO A 301 5.43 18.63 20.00
C PRO A 301 6.00 19.82 20.75
N LYS A 302 6.55 20.78 20.02
CA LYS A 302 7.10 22.03 20.58
C LYS A 302 6.12 23.19 20.53
N GLY A 303 5.11 23.14 19.66
CA GLY A 303 4.10 24.17 19.48
C GLY A 303 2.71 23.76 19.96
N ASN A 304 1.84 24.76 20.12
CA ASN A 304 0.42 24.58 20.49
C ASN A 304 -0.46 24.23 19.27
N ILE A 305 0.11 23.69 18.19
CA ILE A 305 -0.59 23.44 16.92
C ILE A 305 -1.39 22.14 16.97
N ILE A 306 -0.93 21.17 17.78
CA ILE A 306 -1.59 19.87 17.98
C ILE A 306 -1.82 19.66 19.48
N SER A 307 -2.88 18.95 19.86
CA SER A 307 -3.24 18.70 21.26
C SER A 307 -2.85 17.30 21.76
N SER A 308 -1.97 16.62 21.02
CA SER A 308 -1.45 15.29 21.33
C SER A 308 0.06 15.19 21.17
N ASN A 309 0.64 14.16 21.78
CA ASN A 309 1.94 13.65 21.34
C ASN A 309 1.82 13.03 19.94
N ILE A 310 2.96 12.88 19.26
CA ILE A 310 3.04 12.19 17.97
C ILE A 310 3.53 10.76 18.23
N TYR A 311 2.72 9.77 17.89
CA TYR A 311 2.98 8.35 18.11
C TYR A 311 3.46 7.72 16.80
N ILE A 312 4.71 7.24 16.78
CA ILE A 312 5.34 6.67 15.59
C ILE A 312 5.56 5.17 15.78
N ALA A 313 4.90 4.36 14.97
CA ALA A 313 5.13 2.93 14.86
C ALA A 313 6.08 2.63 13.69
N SER A 314 7.10 1.82 13.92
CA SER A 314 8.03 1.33 12.89
C SER A 314 8.25 -0.18 12.99
N PHE A 315 8.46 -0.85 11.86
CA PHE A 315 8.89 -2.27 11.86
C PHE A 315 10.41 -2.43 12.08
N ASN A 316 11.20 -1.41 11.73
CA ASN A 316 12.64 -1.36 11.95
C ASN A 316 13.11 0.09 12.01
N ASN A 317 14.37 0.32 12.38
CA ASN A 317 14.93 1.66 12.52
C ASN A 317 15.60 2.22 11.25
N SER A 318 15.78 1.43 10.19
CA SER A 318 16.66 1.75 9.06
C SER A 318 15.95 2.14 7.77
N TYR A 319 14.81 1.51 7.47
CA TYR A 319 14.19 1.55 6.14
C TYR A 319 12.67 1.77 6.13
N GLY A 320 12.03 1.80 7.30
CA GLY A 320 10.57 1.82 7.41
C GLY A 320 9.93 0.49 6.95
N PRO A 321 8.63 0.49 6.60
CA PRO A 321 7.72 1.65 6.63
C PRO A 321 7.52 2.19 8.05
N HIS A 322 7.08 3.44 8.14
CA HIS A 322 6.74 4.11 9.40
C HIS A 322 5.34 4.72 9.30
N ASP A 323 4.56 4.56 10.36
CA ASP A 323 3.22 5.13 10.52
C ASP A 323 3.25 6.10 11.72
N ALA A 324 2.83 7.35 11.53
CA ALA A 324 2.72 8.37 12.58
C ALA A 324 1.26 8.78 12.80
N LEU A 325 0.78 8.73 14.04
CA LEU A 325 -0.56 9.15 14.45
C LEU A 325 -0.49 10.30 15.47
N TRP A 326 -1.25 11.36 15.23
CA TRP A 326 -1.43 12.49 16.15
C TRP A 326 -2.80 13.15 15.94
N TRP A 327 -3.19 14.13 16.76
CA TRP A 327 -4.46 14.83 16.62
C TRP A 327 -4.41 16.25 17.20
N ASP A 328 -5.33 17.08 16.72
CA ASP A 328 -5.69 18.37 17.33
C ASP A 328 -7.11 18.29 17.92
N ASP A 329 -7.73 19.45 18.14
CA ASP A 329 -9.05 19.54 18.75
C ASP A 329 -10.17 19.11 17.79
N GLU A 330 -9.99 19.28 16.47
CA GLU A 330 -10.97 19.01 15.41
C GLU A 330 -10.73 17.68 14.65
N ASN A 331 -9.46 17.29 14.46
CA ASN A 331 -9.06 16.23 13.53
C ASN A 331 -8.01 15.29 14.12
N ALA A 332 -7.99 14.05 13.64
CA ALA A 332 -6.86 13.14 13.80
C ALA A 332 -6.11 13.00 12.47
N TYR A 333 -4.79 12.77 12.56
CA TYR A 333 -3.88 12.76 11.42
C TYR A 333 -3.04 11.49 11.42
N LEU A 334 -2.94 10.85 10.26
CA LEU A 334 -2.08 9.68 10.05
C LEU A 334 -1.18 9.93 8.83
N LEU A 335 0.13 10.00 9.06
CA LEU A 335 1.13 9.97 8.00
C LEU A 335 1.71 8.56 7.91
N GLN A 336 1.57 7.93 6.75
CA GLN A 336 2.13 6.61 6.46
C GLN A 336 3.16 6.78 5.36
N LEU A 337 4.41 6.38 5.60
CA LEU A 337 5.48 6.48 4.62
C LEU A 337 5.97 5.07 4.27
N SER A 338 5.86 4.71 2.99
CA SER A 338 6.31 3.41 2.50
C SER A 338 7.82 3.22 2.73
N ALA A 339 8.26 1.98 2.72
CA ALA A 339 9.66 1.67 2.96
C ALA A 339 10.59 2.27 1.90
N GLY A 340 11.81 2.64 2.31
CA GLY A 340 12.80 3.29 1.44
C GLY A 340 14.18 3.32 2.08
N THR A 341 15.22 3.35 1.26
CA THR A 341 16.64 3.25 1.69
C THR A 341 17.11 4.39 2.60
N LYS A 342 16.49 5.57 2.49
CA LYS A 342 16.79 6.78 3.28
C LYS A 342 15.74 7.05 4.38
N ASN A 343 14.85 6.10 4.62
CA ASN A 343 13.73 6.24 5.55
C ASN A 343 14.05 5.61 6.91
N SER A 344 15.02 6.17 7.63
CA SER A 344 15.32 5.74 9.00
C SER A 344 14.30 6.31 9.99
N ILE A 345 14.22 5.73 11.18
CA ILE A 345 13.32 6.24 12.22
C ILE A 345 13.71 7.68 12.66
N GLU A 346 14.99 8.02 12.61
CA GLU A 346 15.46 9.38 12.93
C GLU A 346 15.10 10.38 11.82
N SER A 347 15.30 10.04 10.54
CA SER A 347 14.85 10.92 9.45
C SER A 347 13.33 11.06 9.40
N PHE A 348 12.59 10.03 9.84
CA PHE A 348 11.14 10.12 9.97
C PHE A 348 10.69 11.03 11.14
N LYS A 349 11.44 11.08 12.26
CA LYS A 349 11.19 12.04 13.35
C LYS A 349 11.40 13.49 12.90
N GLU A 350 12.39 13.76 12.04
CA GLU A 350 12.69 15.09 11.51
C GLU A 350 11.54 15.72 10.70
N ILE A 351 10.64 14.90 10.13
CA ILE A 351 9.42 15.37 9.44
C ILE A 351 8.57 16.25 10.36
N PHE A 352 8.53 15.94 11.66
CA PHE A 352 7.69 16.58 12.65
C PHE A 352 8.38 17.72 13.42
N TYR A 353 9.59 18.12 13.02
CA TYR A 353 10.41 19.08 13.79
C TYR A 353 9.74 20.45 14.04
N GLN A 354 8.81 20.87 13.17
CA GLN A 354 8.10 22.15 13.24
C GLN A 354 6.76 22.08 14.01
N LEU A 355 6.35 20.90 14.48
CA LEU A 355 5.16 20.70 15.32
C LEU A 355 5.51 20.76 16.81
#